data_AF-A0AAV8WBX3-F1
#
_entry.id   AF-A0AAV8WBX3-F1
#
_cell.length_a   1.000
_cell.length_b   1.000
_cell.length_c   1.000
_cell.angle_alpha   90.00
_cell.angle_beta   90.00
_cell.angle_gamma   90.00
#
_symmetry.space_group_name_H-M   'P 1'
#
loop_
_entity.id
_entity.type
_entity.pdbx_description
1 polymer ?
#
loop_
_entity_poly.entity_id
_entity_poly.type
_entity_poly.pdbx_seq_one_letter_code
_entity_poly.pdbx_strand_id
1 'polypeptide(L)'
;MEENIPETTPYNRRYTEGDRILLQLQNGIIFEGDYCSGGTNHIDLVNASQHNNPNQLGGVYTFYKNELMHIYHHRGSKTDVTKYNKIPEPDTKIIDITEKEYYRLQRMAVNYTYIPLADIRYYKAVKKLFKAENIGVMPFGMENQRHTRIRLLAMCTRREVFLFDLNDCREMYPELKRIFESEYICKVVHKGGLLFDILTRNYTVSPQNMFDVQIVDLVLQKRKTGTCPKVARTLPECLTEYFDLPPYFLNDAVLSVSKCWIRTVLRDDQLYGASQEVTYLKTLKDKMENMLLDQVYETMEKITHCNCQLPYDKVPEGAGGST
;
A
#
# COMPACT_ATOMS: atom_id res chain seq x y z
N MET A 1 27.37 -42.06 -11.77
CA MET A 1 27.30 -41.24 -10.54
C MET A 1 26.16 -40.29 -10.76
N GLU A 2 24.99 -40.63 -10.24
CA GLU A 2 23.83 -39.73 -10.24
C GLU A 2 24.17 -38.57 -9.31
N GLU A 3 24.21 -37.35 -9.86
CA GLU A 3 24.32 -36.14 -9.06
C GLU A 3 23.06 -36.02 -8.21
N ASN A 4 23.23 -36.17 -6.90
CA ASN A 4 22.19 -35.89 -5.91
C ASN A 4 21.69 -34.46 -6.11
N ILE A 5 20.43 -34.35 -6.55
CA ILE A 5 19.65 -33.11 -6.49
C ILE A 5 19.62 -32.68 -5.02
N PRO A 6 19.99 -31.44 -4.65
CA PRO A 6 19.98 -31.02 -3.26
C PRO A 6 18.57 -31.15 -2.68
N GLU A 7 18.42 -31.94 -1.61
CA GLU A 7 17.20 -31.96 -0.81
C GLU A 7 16.89 -30.51 -0.38
N THR A 8 15.68 -30.04 -0.72
CA THR A 8 15.26 -28.69 -0.36
C THR A 8 15.32 -28.51 1.15
N THR A 9 16.08 -27.52 1.62
CA THR A 9 16.26 -27.20 3.04
C THR A 9 14.91 -27.19 3.78
N PRO A 10 14.75 -27.97 4.87
CA PRO A 10 13.52 -28.01 5.67
C PRO A 10 13.11 -26.65 6.23
N TYR A 11 11.81 -26.39 6.37
CA TYR A 11 11.28 -25.11 6.84
C TYR A 11 11.69 -24.77 8.28
N ASN A 12 11.85 -25.76 9.17
CA ASN A 12 12.37 -25.55 10.53
C ASN A 12 13.85 -25.11 10.60
N ARG A 13 14.58 -25.17 9.49
CA ARG A 13 15.93 -24.59 9.38
C ARG A 13 15.91 -23.16 8.82
N ARG A 14 14.77 -22.76 8.22
CA ARG A 14 14.54 -21.47 7.56
C ARG A 14 13.86 -20.46 8.49
N TYR A 15 12.90 -20.90 9.28
CA TYR A 15 12.10 -20.05 10.17
C TYR A 15 12.29 -20.45 11.63
N THR A 16 12.16 -19.46 12.51
CA THR A 16 12.16 -19.59 13.97
C THR A 16 10.73 -19.52 14.47
N GLU A 17 10.42 -20.29 15.52
CA GLU A 17 9.14 -20.18 16.20
C GLU A 17 8.84 -18.72 16.58
N GLY A 18 7.67 -18.22 16.18
CA GLY A 18 7.27 -16.82 16.32
C GLY A 18 7.53 -15.93 15.11
N ASP A 19 8.25 -16.39 14.08
CA ASP A 19 8.44 -15.62 12.85
C ASP A 19 7.08 -15.37 12.17
N ARG A 20 6.73 -14.10 11.95
CA ARG A 20 5.50 -13.73 11.24
C ARG A 20 5.69 -13.85 9.74
N ILE A 21 4.94 -14.74 9.09
CA ILE A 21 5.06 -15.01 7.66
C ILE A 21 3.71 -14.94 6.95
N LEU A 22 3.74 -14.59 5.66
CA LEU A 22 2.59 -14.70 4.77
C LEU A 22 2.82 -15.85 3.79
N LEU A 23 1.79 -16.68 3.62
CA LEU A 23 1.77 -17.80 2.70
C LEU A 23 0.79 -17.48 1.58
N GLN A 24 1.28 -17.47 0.34
CA GLN A 24 0.42 -17.44 -0.83
C GLN A 24 0.27 -18.86 -1.36
N LEU A 25 -0.97 -19.33 -1.47
CA LEU A 25 -1.29 -20.64 -2.02
C LEU A 25 -1.38 -20.60 -3.55
N GLN A 26 -1.34 -21.76 -4.19
CA GLN A 26 -1.46 -21.91 -5.66
C GLN A 26 -2.77 -21.36 -6.22
N ASN A 27 -3.85 -21.41 -5.42
CA ASN A 27 -5.15 -20.84 -5.78
C ASN A 27 -5.23 -19.31 -5.56
N GLY A 28 -4.14 -18.67 -5.12
CA GLY A 28 -4.06 -17.24 -4.87
C GLY A 28 -4.50 -16.80 -3.47
N ILE A 29 -5.02 -17.70 -2.63
CA ILE A 29 -5.40 -17.37 -1.25
C ILE A 29 -4.15 -17.04 -0.44
N ILE A 30 -4.24 -16.01 0.39
CA ILE A 30 -3.14 -15.56 1.25
C ILE A 30 -3.51 -15.78 2.72
N PHE A 31 -2.64 -16.49 3.43
CA PHE A 31 -2.67 -16.63 4.88
C PHE A 31 -1.52 -15.85 5.50
N GLU A 32 -1.73 -15.37 6.71
CA GLU A 32 -0.72 -14.75 7.55
C GLU A 32 -0.80 -15.39 8.94
N GLY A 33 0.34 -15.67 9.57
CA GLY A 33 0.39 -16.24 10.91
C GLY A 33 1.80 -16.28 11.48
N ASP A 34 1.91 -16.74 12.72
CA ASP A 34 3.19 -16.95 13.39
C ASP A 34 3.65 -18.39 13.13
N TYR A 35 4.86 -18.55 12.63
CA TYR A 35 5.47 -19.86 12.42
C TYR A 35 5.58 -20.60 13.75
N CYS A 36 5.07 -21.83 13.82
CA CYS A 36 5.14 -22.67 15.01
C CYS A 36 6.04 -23.90 14.81
N SER A 37 5.85 -24.60 13.69
CA SER A 37 6.64 -25.78 13.32
C SER A 37 6.62 -25.99 11.81
N GLY A 38 7.42 -26.94 11.33
CA GLY A 38 7.45 -27.31 9.92
C GLY A 38 8.52 -28.34 9.60
N GLY A 39 8.31 -29.06 8.50
CA GLY A 39 9.22 -30.08 8.02
C GLY A 39 9.81 -29.75 6.65
N THR A 40 10.09 -30.77 5.86
CA THR A 40 10.46 -30.63 4.45
C THR A 40 9.27 -30.28 3.55
N ASN A 41 8.07 -30.72 3.94
CA ASN A 41 6.87 -30.67 3.10
C ASN A 41 5.69 -29.92 3.72
N HIS A 42 5.83 -29.32 4.90
CA HIS A 42 4.75 -28.57 5.54
C HIS A 42 5.27 -27.43 6.41
N ILE A 43 4.41 -26.42 6.61
CA ILE A 43 4.57 -25.28 7.51
C ILE A 43 3.34 -25.23 8.41
N ASP A 44 3.54 -25.10 9.71
CA ASP A 44 2.48 -24.92 10.68
C ASP A 44 2.46 -23.48 11.19
N LEU A 45 1.30 -22.84 11.08
CA LEU A 45 1.05 -21.50 11.61
C LEU A 45 0.11 -21.54 12.81
N VAL A 46 0.39 -20.69 13.80
CA VAL A 46 -0.56 -20.29 14.85
C VAL A 46 -0.97 -18.84 14.64
N ASN A 47 -2.06 -18.42 15.31
CA ASN A 47 -2.65 -17.09 15.11
C ASN A 47 -2.89 -16.76 13.63
N ALA A 48 -3.29 -17.79 12.88
CA ALA A 48 -3.46 -17.72 11.44
C ALA A 48 -4.70 -16.89 11.10
N SER A 49 -4.59 -16.09 10.06
CA SER A 49 -5.69 -15.32 9.50
C SER A 49 -5.57 -15.30 7.99
N GLN A 50 -6.70 -15.40 7.29
CA GLN A 50 -6.73 -15.22 5.84
C GLN A 50 -6.79 -13.72 5.53
N HIS A 51 -5.93 -13.23 4.62
CA HIS A 51 -5.72 -11.79 4.38
C HIS A 51 -7.01 -11.00 4.06
N ASN A 52 -7.93 -11.62 3.32
CA ASN A 52 -9.19 -11.00 2.89
C ASN A 52 -10.40 -11.47 3.71
N ASN A 53 -10.16 -12.09 4.86
CA ASN A 53 -11.21 -12.58 5.74
C ASN A 53 -10.95 -12.05 7.15
N PRO A 54 -11.85 -11.23 7.72
CA PRO A 54 -11.66 -10.67 9.06
C PRO A 54 -11.70 -11.73 10.17
N ASN A 55 -12.10 -12.96 9.86
CA ASN A 55 -12.15 -14.03 10.84
C ASN A 55 -10.74 -14.54 11.18
N GLN A 56 -10.39 -14.47 12.46
CA GLN A 56 -9.22 -15.15 12.99
C GLN A 56 -9.49 -16.65 13.06
N LEU A 57 -8.51 -17.42 12.63
CA LEU A 57 -8.56 -18.86 12.68
C LEU A 57 -7.94 -19.35 14.00
N GLY A 58 -8.66 -20.21 14.72
CA GLY A 58 -8.21 -20.76 15.99
C GLY A 58 -7.41 -22.04 15.82
N GLY A 59 -6.33 -22.19 16.58
CA GLY A 59 -5.50 -23.41 16.59
C GLY A 59 -4.32 -23.36 15.62
N VAL A 60 -3.77 -24.54 15.34
CA VAL A 60 -2.63 -24.74 14.42
C VAL A 60 -3.17 -25.05 13.03
N TYR A 61 -2.66 -24.33 12.02
CA TYR A 61 -2.97 -24.55 10.62
C TYR A 61 -1.74 -25.06 9.89
N THR A 62 -1.85 -26.26 9.34
CA THR A 62 -0.80 -26.90 8.55
C THR A 62 -1.01 -26.61 7.08
N PHE A 63 0.04 -26.12 6.42
CA PHE A 63 0.10 -25.88 4.99
C PHE A 63 1.14 -26.76 4.32
N TYR A 64 0.78 -27.43 3.23
CA TYR A 64 1.69 -28.36 2.53
C TYR A 64 2.46 -27.69 1.40
N LYS A 65 3.70 -28.12 1.17
CA LYS A 65 4.59 -27.55 0.14
C LYS A 65 3.98 -27.55 -1.27
N ASN A 66 3.14 -28.53 -1.60
CA ASN A 66 2.48 -28.64 -2.89
C ASN A 66 1.33 -27.63 -3.10
N GLU A 67 0.78 -27.05 -2.05
CA GLU A 67 -0.22 -25.98 -2.15
C GLU A 67 0.39 -24.58 -2.01
N LEU A 68 1.64 -24.47 -1.53
CA LEU A 68 2.36 -23.20 -1.43
C LEU A 68 2.85 -22.74 -2.81
N MET A 69 2.60 -21.47 -3.13
CA MET A 69 3.16 -20.78 -4.29
C MET A 69 4.35 -19.90 -3.88
N HIS A 70 4.18 -19.07 -2.85
CA HIS A 70 5.22 -18.17 -2.36
C HIS A 70 5.13 -17.99 -0.84
N ILE A 71 6.28 -17.76 -0.20
CA ILE A 71 6.38 -17.41 1.23
C ILE A 71 7.00 -16.03 1.34
N TYR A 72 6.35 -15.15 2.10
CA TYR A 72 6.78 -13.77 2.30
C TYR A 72 7.10 -13.55 3.78
N HIS A 73 8.15 -12.78 4.02
CA HIS A 73 8.60 -12.38 5.36
C HIS A 73 8.46 -10.87 5.52
N HIS A 74 7.99 -10.42 6.69
CA HIS A 74 7.96 -8.99 7.00
C HIS A 74 9.37 -8.44 7.23
N ARG A 75 9.61 -7.19 6.82
CA ARG A 75 10.86 -6.49 7.11
C ARG A 75 10.93 -6.13 8.59
N GLY A 76 11.47 -7.05 9.40
CA GLY A 76 11.93 -6.85 10.77
C GLY A 76 10.83 -6.73 11.84
N SER A 77 10.43 -7.87 12.41
CA SER A 77 10.19 -7.98 13.85
C SER A 77 11.52 -8.36 14.51
N LYS A 78 11.81 -7.80 15.68
CA LYS A 78 13.07 -7.89 16.43
C LYS A 78 13.76 -9.27 16.41
N THR A 79 14.73 -9.45 15.51
CA THR A 79 15.93 -10.25 15.77
C THR A 79 17.12 -9.58 15.11
N ASP A 80 18.19 -9.45 15.87
CA ASP A 80 19.39 -8.70 15.55
C ASP A 80 19.92 -8.97 14.13
N VAL A 81 20.35 -7.89 13.50
CA VAL A 81 21.14 -7.83 12.26
C VAL A 81 22.44 -8.67 12.36
N THR A 82 22.78 -9.20 13.54
CA THR A 82 23.94 -10.05 13.81
C THR A 82 23.67 -11.56 13.69
N LYS A 83 22.43 -12.03 13.46
CA LYS A 83 22.14 -13.47 13.20
C LYS A 83 21.91 -13.83 11.73
N TYR A 84 21.85 -12.86 10.82
CA TYR A 84 21.64 -13.09 9.39
C TYR A 84 22.95 -13.30 8.62
N ASN A 85 23.74 -14.30 9.02
CA ASN A 85 24.74 -14.92 8.14
C ASN A 85 24.16 -16.10 7.33
N LYS A 86 22.83 -16.29 7.35
CA LYS A 86 22.14 -17.18 6.40
C LYS A 86 21.74 -16.33 5.21
N ILE A 87 22.42 -16.56 4.09
CA ILE A 87 22.05 -16.07 2.76
C ILE A 87 20.56 -16.36 2.57
N PRO A 88 19.69 -15.36 2.29
CA PRO A 88 18.32 -15.62 1.87
C PRO A 88 18.36 -16.46 0.58
N GLU A 89 18.00 -17.73 0.66
CA GLU A 89 17.86 -18.62 -0.50
C GLU A 89 16.60 -18.25 -1.33
N PRO A 90 16.59 -18.54 -2.66
CA PRO A 90 15.89 -17.77 -3.71
C PRO A 90 14.36 -17.64 -3.67
N ASP A 91 13.65 -18.30 -2.76
CA ASP A 91 12.17 -18.36 -2.76
C ASP A 91 11.47 -17.49 -1.69
N THR A 92 12.20 -16.92 -0.72
CA THR A 92 11.58 -16.05 0.29
C THR A 92 11.61 -14.60 -0.16
N LYS A 93 10.43 -14.00 -0.35
CA LYS A 93 10.30 -12.58 -0.67
C LYS A 93 10.20 -11.76 0.61
N ILE A 94 10.85 -10.60 0.67
CA ILE A 94 10.78 -9.69 1.81
C ILE A 94 9.82 -8.58 1.47
N ILE A 95 8.75 -8.41 2.24
CA ILE A 95 7.80 -7.31 2.05
C ILE A 95 8.48 -6.00 2.40
N ASP A 96 8.54 -5.05 1.46
CA ASP A 96 9.15 -3.73 1.65
C ASP A 96 8.19 -2.72 2.28
N ILE A 97 7.45 -3.16 3.29
CA ILE A 97 6.64 -2.35 4.20
C ILE A 97 6.99 -2.80 5.61
N THR A 98 7.24 -1.85 6.52
CA THR A 98 7.47 -2.19 7.93
C THR A 98 6.24 -2.87 8.50
N GLU A 99 6.42 -3.89 9.34
CA GLU A 99 5.33 -4.63 9.99
C GLU A 99 4.30 -3.70 10.67
N LYS A 100 4.79 -2.68 11.40
CA LYS A 100 3.93 -1.68 12.06
C LYS A 100 3.02 -0.95 11.07
N GLU A 101 3.55 -0.56 9.91
CA GLU A 101 2.80 0.15 8.88
C GLU A 101 1.83 -0.80 8.18
N TYR A 102 2.25 -2.02 7.88
CA TYR A 102 1.41 -3.06 7.30
C TYR A 102 0.17 -3.31 8.15
N TYR A 103 0.32 -3.55 9.46
CA TYR A 103 -0.83 -3.72 10.36
C TYR A 103 -1.66 -2.46 10.54
N ARG A 104 -1.04 -1.28 10.46
CA ARG A 104 -1.80 -0.02 10.47
C ARG A 104 -2.74 0.03 9.26
N LEU A 105 -2.26 -0.34 8.08
CA LEU A 105 -3.03 -0.37 6.84
C LEU A 105 -4.12 -1.44 6.90
N GLN A 106 -3.81 -2.68 7.32
CA GLN A 106 -4.83 -3.72 7.51
C GLN A 106 -5.94 -3.26 8.47
N ARG A 107 -5.58 -2.70 9.64
CA ARG A 107 -6.59 -2.19 10.59
C ARG A 107 -7.44 -1.07 10.01
N MET A 108 -6.86 -0.21 9.19
CA MET A 108 -7.62 0.83 8.49
C MET A 108 -8.61 0.24 7.48
N ALA A 109 -8.18 -0.77 6.73
CA ALA A 109 -9.01 -1.42 5.73
C ALA A 109 -10.22 -2.11 6.37
N VAL A 110 -10.07 -2.68 7.56
CA VAL A 110 -11.18 -3.31 8.33
C VAL A 110 -12.06 -2.28 9.03
N ASN A 111 -11.48 -1.23 9.63
CA ASN A 111 -12.22 -0.24 10.43
C ASN A 111 -12.66 0.99 9.63
N TYR A 112 -13.25 0.77 8.45
CA TYR A 112 -13.79 1.86 7.66
C TYR A 112 -15.09 2.43 8.24
N THR A 113 -15.39 3.68 7.94
CA THR A 113 -16.68 4.30 8.23
C THR A 113 -17.50 4.40 6.96
N TYR A 114 -18.58 3.61 6.86
CA TYR A 114 -19.56 3.73 5.78
C TYR A 114 -20.56 4.87 6.07
N ILE A 115 -20.77 5.73 5.08
CA ILE A 115 -21.52 6.97 5.19
C ILE A 115 -22.58 6.97 4.07
N PRO A 116 -23.78 6.43 4.35
CA PRO A 116 -24.85 6.34 3.34
C PRO A 116 -25.52 7.69 3.07
N LEU A 117 -25.45 8.62 4.02
CA LEU A 117 -26.16 9.91 3.99
C LEU A 117 -25.28 11.01 4.62
N ALA A 118 -25.60 12.27 4.31
CA ALA A 118 -24.94 13.45 4.87
C ALA A 118 -25.38 13.73 6.33
N ASP A 119 -25.09 12.81 7.24
CA ASP A 119 -25.39 12.90 8.67
C ASP A 119 -24.20 13.41 9.51
N ILE A 120 -24.26 13.27 10.84
CA ILE A 120 -23.15 13.68 11.72
C ILE A 120 -21.83 12.95 11.42
N ARG A 121 -21.87 11.72 10.90
CA ARG A 121 -20.67 10.96 10.51
C ARG A 121 -20.05 11.55 9.26
N TYR A 122 -20.89 11.96 8.30
CA TYR A 122 -20.43 12.71 7.12
C TYR A 122 -19.64 13.95 7.52
N TYR A 123 -20.21 14.86 8.32
CA TYR A 123 -19.53 16.09 8.69
C TYR A 123 -18.26 15.84 9.53
N LYS A 124 -18.25 14.80 10.37
CA LYS A 124 -17.04 14.38 11.10
C LYS A 124 -15.95 13.87 10.14
N ALA A 125 -16.30 13.07 9.14
CA ALA A 125 -15.37 12.55 8.14
C ALA A 125 -14.78 13.69 7.29
N VAL A 126 -15.64 14.58 6.77
CA VAL A 126 -15.20 15.74 5.99
C VAL A 126 -14.28 16.65 6.80
N LYS A 127 -14.59 16.92 8.09
CA LYS A 127 -13.71 17.70 8.96
C LYS A 127 -12.32 17.06 9.12
N LYS A 128 -12.23 15.74 9.12
CA LYS A 128 -10.95 15.01 9.18
C LYS A 128 -10.19 15.08 7.86
N LEU A 129 -10.90 14.94 6.73
CA LEU A 129 -10.32 15.08 5.39
C LEU A 129 -9.77 16.49 5.15
N PHE A 130 -10.49 17.54 5.57
CA PHE A 130 -10.02 18.93 5.46
C PHE A 130 -8.73 19.22 6.23
N LYS A 131 -8.47 18.47 7.30
CA LYS A 131 -7.25 18.63 8.11
C LYS A 131 -6.08 17.82 7.59
N ALA A 132 -6.28 16.96 6.60
CA ALA A 132 -5.24 16.13 6.05
C ALA A 132 -4.55 16.85 4.88
N GLU A 133 -3.22 16.83 4.88
CA GLU A 133 -2.42 17.35 3.75
C GLU A 133 -2.53 16.45 2.53
N ASN A 134 -2.64 15.14 2.76
CA ASN A 134 -2.73 14.13 1.72
C ASN A 134 -3.90 13.19 2.03
N ILE A 135 -4.72 12.89 1.04
CA ILE A 135 -5.82 11.93 1.13
C ILE A 135 -5.75 10.94 -0.04
N GLY A 136 -6.00 9.66 0.23
CA GLY A 136 -6.23 8.69 -0.84
C GLY A 136 -7.67 8.82 -1.35
N VAL A 137 -7.89 8.67 -2.65
CA VAL A 137 -9.22 8.73 -3.28
C VAL A 137 -9.38 7.61 -4.29
N MET A 138 -10.44 6.82 -4.14
CA MET A 138 -10.82 5.76 -5.09
C MET A 138 -12.33 5.79 -5.37
N PRO A 139 -12.75 6.06 -6.62
CA PRO A 139 -14.15 6.03 -7.01
C PRO A 139 -14.57 4.64 -7.52
N PHE A 140 -15.80 4.24 -7.22
CA PHE A 140 -16.39 2.98 -7.65
C PHE A 140 -17.75 3.19 -8.32
N GLY A 141 -18.15 2.22 -9.15
CA GLY A 141 -19.43 2.23 -9.88
C GLY A 141 -19.49 3.13 -11.11
N MET A 142 -18.33 3.45 -11.72
CA MET A 142 -18.23 4.25 -12.95
C MET A 142 -18.27 3.39 -14.24
N GLU A 143 -18.85 2.19 -14.16
CA GLU A 143 -18.67 1.10 -15.14
C GLU A 143 -19.25 1.39 -16.54
N ASN A 144 -20.14 2.39 -16.67
CA ASN A 144 -20.84 2.75 -17.91
C ASN A 144 -20.38 4.10 -18.55
N GLN A 145 -19.07 4.37 -18.57
CA GLN A 145 -18.43 5.52 -19.25
C GLN A 145 -18.80 6.93 -18.72
N ARG A 146 -18.28 7.98 -19.38
CA ARG A 146 -18.18 9.41 -18.96
C ARG A 146 -19.47 10.07 -18.45
N HIS A 147 -20.65 9.48 -18.70
CA HIS A 147 -21.94 9.98 -18.21
C HIS A 147 -22.39 9.32 -16.88
N THR A 148 -21.54 8.48 -16.30
CA THR A 148 -21.82 7.82 -15.02
C THR A 148 -21.53 8.72 -13.85
N ARG A 149 -22.31 8.49 -12.80
CA ARG A 149 -22.08 9.04 -11.46
C ARG A 149 -21.19 8.09 -10.68
N ILE A 150 -20.51 8.64 -9.70
CA ILE A 150 -19.78 7.83 -8.72
C ILE A 150 -20.83 7.20 -7.80
N ARG A 151 -20.84 5.87 -7.66
CA ARG A 151 -21.75 5.15 -6.74
C ARG A 151 -21.24 5.21 -5.31
N LEU A 152 -19.94 4.95 -5.16
CA LEU A 152 -19.24 4.92 -3.89
C LEU A 152 -17.91 5.65 -4.08
N LEU A 153 -17.62 6.58 -3.18
CA LEU A 153 -16.34 7.28 -3.13
C LEU A 153 -15.60 6.87 -1.86
N ALA A 154 -14.55 6.08 -2.01
CA ALA A 154 -13.66 5.74 -0.92
C ALA A 154 -12.59 6.83 -0.77
N MET A 155 -12.40 7.33 0.44
CA MET A 155 -11.39 8.32 0.76
C MET A 155 -10.68 7.93 2.04
N CYS A 156 -9.36 8.11 2.10
CA CYS A 156 -8.60 7.78 3.31
C CYS A 156 -7.67 8.92 3.74
N THR A 157 -7.46 9.02 5.05
CA THR A 157 -6.40 9.81 5.66
C THR A 157 -5.23 8.89 6.04
N ARG A 158 -4.29 9.35 6.87
CA ARG A 158 -3.27 8.45 7.46
C ARG A 158 -3.86 7.45 8.47
N ARG A 159 -5.08 7.65 8.98
CA ARG A 159 -5.59 6.87 10.12
C ARG A 159 -6.94 6.21 9.88
N GLU A 160 -7.70 6.70 8.91
CA GLU A 160 -9.11 6.34 8.77
C GLU A 160 -9.51 6.28 7.31
N VAL A 161 -10.45 5.38 7.01
CA VAL A 161 -11.08 5.20 5.70
C VAL A 161 -12.55 5.58 5.82
N PHE A 162 -13.03 6.37 4.86
CA PHE A 162 -14.41 6.83 4.75
C PHE A 162 -14.97 6.37 3.41
N LEU A 163 -16.11 5.69 3.43
CA LEU A 163 -16.81 5.23 2.24
C LEU A 163 -18.10 6.04 2.10
N PHE A 164 -18.09 7.03 1.21
CA PHE A 164 -19.24 7.88 0.93
C PHE A 164 -20.13 7.23 -0.12
N ASP A 165 -21.36 6.91 0.26
CA ASP A 165 -22.37 6.50 -0.70
C ASP A 165 -22.90 7.73 -1.44
N LEU A 166 -22.80 7.70 -2.77
CA LEU A 166 -23.20 8.81 -3.64
C LEU A 166 -24.32 8.40 -4.62
N ASN A 167 -25.03 7.28 -4.38
CA ASN A 167 -26.08 6.79 -5.28
C ASN A 167 -27.13 7.85 -5.65
N ASP A 168 -27.61 8.55 -4.62
CA ASP A 168 -28.68 9.53 -4.76
C ASP A 168 -28.14 10.95 -4.98
N CYS A 169 -26.81 11.09 -5.06
CA CYS A 169 -26.10 12.35 -5.17
C CYS A 169 -26.06 12.81 -6.64
N ARG A 170 -27.01 13.68 -7.01
CA ARG A 170 -27.05 14.27 -8.37
C ARG A 170 -25.96 15.30 -8.60
N GLU A 171 -25.61 16.05 -7.57
CA GLU A 171 -24.57 17.08 -7.53
C GLU A 171 -23.64 16.81 -6.36
N MET A 172 -22.34 17.08 -6.52
CA MET A 172 -21.37 16.81 -5.46
C MET A 172 -21.69 17.67 -4.24
N TYR A 173 -21.68 17.05 -3.05
CA TYR A 173 -21.85 17.79 -1.81
C TYR A 173 -20.82 18.93 -1.70
N PRO A 174 -21.23 20.15 -1.29
CA PRO A 174 -20.35 21.32 -1.28
C PRO A 174 -19.03 21.12 -0.52
N GLU A 175 -19.06 20.36 0.57
CA GLU A 175 -17.89 20.10 1.39
C GLU A 175 -16.91 19.14 0.71
N LEU A 176 -17.40 18.11 0.02
CA LEU A 176 -16.56 17.23 -0.80
C LEU A 176 -16.00 17.97 -2.02
N LYS A 177 -16.82 18.79 -2.68
CA LYS A 177 -16.38 19.66 -3.78
C LYS A 177 -15.21 20.54 -3.34
N ARG A 178 -15.32 21.22 -2.20
CA ARG A 178 -14.24 22.03 -1.62
C ARG A 178 -12.96 21.23 -1.32
N ILE A 179 -13.06 19.94 -0.96
CA ILE A 179 -11.87 19.09 -0.78
C ILE A 179 -11.19 18.84 -2.13
N PHE A 180 -11.94 18.49 -3.17
CA PHE A 180 -11.39 18.26 -4.51
C PHE A 180 -10.78 19.53 -5.12
N GLU A 181 -11.40 20.69 -4.91
CA GLU A 181 -10.95 21.99 -5.44
C GLU A 181 -9.83 22.63 -4.60
N SER A 182 -9.51 22.08 -3.42
CA SER A 182 -8.44 22.60 -2.58
C SER A 182 -7.07 22.37 -3.21
N GLU A 183 -6.27 23.43 -3.35
CA GLU A 183 -4.86 23.36 -3.75
C GLU A 183 -3.96 22.83 -2.62
N TYR A 184 -4.41 22.90 -1.36
CA TYR A 184 -3.62 22.51 -0.19
C TYR A 184 -3.76 21.04 0.19
N ILE A 185 -4.86 20.40 -0.22
CA ILE A 185 -5.10 18.99 0.03
C ILE A 185 -4.70 18.21 -1.21
N CYS A 186 -3.67 17.39 -1.12
CA CYS A 186 -3.26 16.50 -2.19
C CYS A 186 -4.18 15.27 -2.26
N LYS A 187 -4.81 15.06 -3.42
CA LYS A 187 -5.63 13.88 -3.70
C LYS A 187 -4.78 12.84 -4.41
N VAL A 188 -4.41 11.80 -3.68
CA VAL A 188 -3.65 10.67 -4.19
C VAL A 188 -4.62 9.68 -4.86
N VAL A 189 -4.38 9.39 -6.13
CA VAL A 189 -5.22 8.51 -6.96
C VAL A 189 -4.37 7.53 -7.75
N HIS A 190 -4.98 6.45 -8.24
CA HIS A 190 -4.41 5.59 -9.27
C HIS A 190 -5.32 5.67 -10.49
N LYS A 191 -4.76 5.97 -11.68
CA LYS A 191 -5.52 6.08 -12.94
C LYS A 191 -6.65 7.11 -12.83
N GLY A 192 -6.31 8.32 -12.38
CA GLY A 192 -7.23 9.40 -12.05
C GLY A 192 -7.95 10.06 -13.22
N GLY A 193 -7.58 9.76 -14.48
CA GLY A 193 -8.14 10.42 -15.66
C GLY A 193 -9.66 10.35 -15.77
N LEU A 194 -10.26 9.17 -15.51
CA LEU A 194 -11.72 9.01 -15.55
C LEU A 194 -12.41 9.76 -14.39
N LEU A 195 -11.82 9.74 -13.20
CA LEU A 195 -12.32 10.49 -12.05
C LEU A 195 -12.33 12.00 -12.36
N PHE A 196 -11.24 12.52 -12.93
CA PHE A 196 -11.12 13.92 -13.31
C PHE A 196 -12.20 14.32 -14.32
N ASP A 197 -12.40 13.51 -15.37
CA ASP A 197 -13.44 13.74 -16.37
C ASP A 197 -14.84 13.79 -15.73
N ILE A 198 -15.16 12.83 -14.84
CA ILE A 198 -16.47 12.75 -14.17
C ILE A 198 -16.69 13.92 -13.22
N LEU A 199 -15.69 14.27 -12.40
CA LEU A 199 -15.76 15.42 -11.49
C LEU A 199 -16.03 16.72 -12.24
N THR A 200 -15.31 16.94 -13.35
CA THR A 200 -15.42 18.16 -14.15
C THR A 200 -16.75 18.24 -14.89
N ARG A 201 -17.12 17.18 -15.60
CA ARG A 201 -18.28 17.19 -16.50
C ARG A 201 -19.61 16.97 -15.78
N ASN A 202 -19.65 16.05 -14.82
CA ASN A 202 -20.92 15.59 -14.24
C ASN A 202 -21.22 16.26 -12.90
N TYR A 203 -20.19 16.73 -12.19
CA TYR A 203 -20.33 17.36 -10.88
C TYR A 203 -19.91 18.83 -10.85
N THR A 204 -19.39 19.37 -11.97
CA THR A 204 -18.92 20.76 -12.07
C THR A 204 -17.92 21.10 -10.94
N VAL A 205 -17.01 20.16 -10.67
CA VAL A 205 -15.91 20.27 -9.71
C VAL A 205 -14.63 20.47 -10.52
N SER A 206 -13.77 21.41 -10.13
CA SER A 206 -12.44 21.60 -10.76
C SER A 206 -11.35 20.98 -9.89
N PRO A 207 -10.94 19.70 -10.09
CA PRO A 207 -10.00 19.05 -9.20
C PRO A 207 -8.63 19.72 -9.27
N GLN A 208 -8.10 20.12 -8.11
CA GLN A 208 -6.76 20.70 -7.95
C GLN A 208 -5.82 19.73 -7.25
N ASN A 209 -4.51 19.94 -7.30
CA ASN A 209 -3.51 19.18 -6.53
C ASN A 209 -3.77 17.64 -6.48
N MET A 210 -3.77 17.02 -7.66
CA MET A 210 -3.94 15.57 -7.83
C MET A 210 -2.58 14.91 -8.01
N PHE A 211 -2.31 13.85 -7.24
CA PHE A 211 -1.11 13.03 -7.38
C PHE A 211 -1.52 11.65 -7.91
N ASP A 212 -1.25 11.38 -9.19
CA ASP A 212 -1.58 10.10 -9.81
C ASP A 212 -0.38 9.15 -9.75
N VAL A 213 -0.48 8.15 -8.86
CA VAL A 213 0.58 7.15 -8.65
C VAL A 213 0.84 6.29 -9.89
N GLN A 214 -0.12 6.16 -10.81
CA GLN A 214 0.10 5.48 -12.09
C GLN A 214 0.97 6.31 -13.03
N ILE A 215 0.76 7.64 -13.07
CA ILE A 215 1.63 8.53 -13.87
C ILE A 215 3.04 8.51 -13.31
N VAL A 216 3.19 8.52 -11.98
CA VAL A 216 4.49 8.45 -11.33
C VAL A 216 5.18 7.12 -11.60
N ASP A 217 4.46 6.00 -11.53
CA ASP A 217 4.97 4.68 -11.93
C ASP A 217 5.53 4.70 -13.37
N LEU A 218 4.79 5.27 -14.33
CA LEU A 218 5.25 5.41 -15.72
C LEU A 218 6.53 6.25 -15.83
N VAL A 219 6.66 7.31 -15.03
CA VAL A 219 7.87 8.15 -14.98
C VAL A 219 9.05 7.35 -14.43
N LEU A 220 8.86 6.61 -13.33
CA LEU A 220 9.90 5.78 -12.73
C LEU A 220 10.34 4.65 -13.67
N GLN A 221 9.39 4.00 -14.34
CA GLN A 221 9.69 2.99 -15.36
C GLN A 221 10.50 3.59 -16.52
N LYS A 222 10.09 4.74 -17.06
CA LYS A 222 10.82 5.44 -18.12
C LYS A 222 12.24 5.81 -17.69
N ARG A 223 12.42 6.28 -16.45
CA ARG A 223 13.76 6.59 -15.90
C ARG A 223 14.65 5.33 -15.88
N LYS A 224 14.08 4.17 -15.53
CA LYS A 224 14.81 2.89 -15.45
C LYS A 224 15.13 2.27 -16.81
N THR A 225 14.20 2.33 -17.78
CA THR A 225 14.32 1.62 -19.07
C THR A 225 14.63 2.52 -20.26
N GLY A 226 14.59 3.85 -20.09
CA GLY A 226 14.72 4.84 -21.15
C GLY A 226 13.46 5.05 -22.00
N THR A 227 12.42 4.23 -21.86
CA THR A 227 11.19 4.30 -22.68
C THR A 227 9.92 4.16 -21.83
N CYS A 228 8.84 4.81 -22.25
CA CYS A 228 7.55 4.62 -21.58
C CYS A 228 7.00 3.22 -21.89
N PRO A 229 6.51 2.47 -20.89
CA PRO A 229 5.89 1.18 -21.14
C PRO A 229 4.59 1.34 -21.94
N LYS A 230 4.24 0.33 -22.74
CA LYS A 230 3.00 0.33 -23.54
C LYS A 230 1.75 0.10 -22.70
N VAL A 231 1.89 -0.55 -21.56
CA VAL A 231 0.80 -0.90 -20.65
C VAL A 231 1.17 -0.37 -19.27
N ALA A 232 0.27 0.41 -18.69
CA ALA A 232 0.44 0.92 -17.32
C ALA A 232 0.05 -0.16 -16.30
N ARG A 233 0.78 -0.24 -15.19
CA ARG A 233 0.47 -1.16 -14.09
C ARG A 233 -0.86 -0.80 -13.44
N THR A 234 -1.61 -1.82 -13.07
CA THR A 234 -2.74 -1.76 -12.14
C THR A 234 -2.25 -1.45 -10.72
N LEU A 235 -3.16 -1.10 -9.81
CA LEU A 235 -2.80 -0.84 -8.42
C LEU A 235 -2.15 -2.07 -7.74
N PRO A 236 -2.69 -3.32 -7.86
CA PRO A 236 -2.05 -4.50 -7.30
C PRO A 236 -0.65 -4.78 -7.87
N GLU A 237 -0.44 -4.53 -9.17
CA GLU A 237 0.88 -4.65 -9.78
C GLU A 237 1.87 -3.60 -9.26
N CYS A 238 1.40 -2.38 -8.97
CA CYS A 238 2.24 -1.38 -8.29
C CYS A 238 2.60 -1.83 -6.88
N LEU A 239 1.65 -2.37 -6.11
CA LEU A 239 1.94 -2.88 -4.77
C LEU A 239 2.95 -4.05 -4.79
N THR A 240 2.85 -4.91 -5.80
CA THR A 240 3.85 -5.96 -6.02
C THR A 240 5.22 -5.35 -6.32
N GLU A 241 5.30 -4.40 -7.25
CA GLU A 241 6.58 -3.79 -7.68
C GLU A 241 7.27 -3.01 -6.57
N TYR A 242 6.54 -2.17 -5.84
CA TYR A 242 7.13 -1.17 -4.94
C TYR A 242 7.22 -1.63 -3.48
N PHE A 243 6.52 -2.71 -3.13
CA PHE A 243 6.43 -3.23 -1.77
C PHE A 243 6.66 -4.75 -1.66
N ASP A 244 6.92 -5.45 -2.77
CA ASP A 244 7.07 -6.91 -2.81
C ASP A 244 5.86 -7.66 -2.20
N LEU A 245 4.67 -7.05 -2.30
CA LEU A 245 3.42 -7.68 -1.85
C LEU A 245 2.98 -8.79 -2.83
N PRO A 246 2.22 -9.80 -2.36
CA PRO A 246 1.74 -10.87 -3.23
C PRO A 246 0.90 -10.35 -4.43
N PRO A 247 1.04 -10.91 -5.64
CA PRO A 247 0.28 -10.45 -6.83
C PRO A 247 -1.24 -10.47 -6.69
N TYR A 248 -1.78 -11.29 -5.77
CA TYR A 248 -3.22 -11.40 -5.49
C TYR A 248 -3.64 -10.71 -4.19
N PHE A 249 -2.77 -9.88 -3.62
CA PHE A 249 -3.00 -9.22 -2.35
C PHE A 249 -4.30 -8.42 -2.30
N LEU A 250 -4.65 -7.75 -3.41
CA LEU A 250 -5.95 -7.07 -3.56
C LEU A 250 -6.97 -7.83 -4.44
N ASN A 251 -6.63 -8.99 -5.01
CA ASN A 251 -7.43 -9.62 -6.08
C ASN A 251 -8.77 -10.24 -5.61
N ASP A 252 -8.99 -10.51 -4.33
CA ASP A 252 -10.33 -10.95 -3.87
C ASP A 252 -11.36 -9.80 -3.87
N ALA A 253 -10.92 -8.54 -3.77
CA ALA A 253 -11.79 -7.38 -3.90
C ALA A 253 -12.32 -7.21 -5.34
N VAL A 254 -11.56 -7.66 -6.33
CA VAL A 254 -11.84 -7.44 -7.76
C VAL A 254 -12.48 -8.66 -8.43
N LEU A 255 -12.22 -9.89 -7.94
CA LEU A 255 -12.74 -11.12 -8.55
C LEU A 255 -14.09 -11.59 -7.99
N SER A 256 -14.41 -11.30 -6.72
CA SER A 256 -15.71 -11.66 -6.11
C SER A 256 -16.79 -10.59 -6.34
N VAL A 257 -16.38 -9.33 -6.52
CA VAL A 257 -17.27 -8.20 -6.77
C VAL A 257 -17.50 -8.04 -8.27
N SER A 258 -18.19 -9.03 -8.84
CA SER A 258 -18.87 -8.90 -10.13
C SER A 258 -19.62 -7.56 -10.20
N LYS A 259 -19.09 -6.61 -10.98
CA LYS A 259 -19.70 -5.69 -11.97
C LYS A 259 -21.09 -5.10 -11.69
N CYS A 260 -21.53 -5.05 -10.44
CA CYS A 260 -22.88 -4.64 -10.06
C CYS A 260 -22.82 -3.69 -8.87
N TRP A 261 -22.11 -2.56 -9.06
CA TRP A 261 -22.27 -1.36 -8.23
C TRP A 261 -23.67 -0.72 -8.41
N ILE A 262 -24.51 -1.30 -9.27
CA ILE A 262 -25.89 -0.89 -9.58
C ILE A 262 -26.86 -1.31 -8.47
N ARG A 263 -26.46 -2.16 -7.51
CA ARG A 263 -27.34 -2.57 -6.40
C ARG A 263 -27.66 -1.40 -5.48
N THR A 264 -28.91 -1.39 -4.99
CA THR A 264 -29.40 -0.40 -4.02
C THR A 264 -28.71 -0.51 -2.67
N VAL A 265 -28.33 -1.74 -2.26
CA VAL A 265 -27.55 -2.00 -1.04
C VAL A 265 -26.20 -2.59 -1.42
N LEU A 266 -25.13 -1.95 -0.96
CA LEU A 266 -23.76 -2.44 -1.09
C LEU A 266 -23.51 -3.53 -0.04
N ARG A 267 -22.85 -4.61 -0.44
CA ARG A 267 -22.50 -5.71 0.44
C ARG A 267 -21.18 -5.44 1.18
N ASP A 268 -20.98 -6.10 2.32
CA ASP A 268 -19.80 -5.93 3.16
C ASP A 268 -18.49 -6.29 2.44
N ASP A 269 -18.49 -7.28 1.55
CA ASP A 269 -17.34 -7.64 0.69
C ASP A 269 -16.96 -6.49 -0.26
N GLN A 270 -17.96 -5.78 -0.81
CA GLN A 270 -17.72 -4.63 -1.69
C GLN A 270 -17.14 -3.44 -0.92
N LEU A 271 -17.68 -3.18 0.27
CA LEU A 271 -17.21 -2.10 1.13
C LEU A 271 -15.79 -2.37 1.65
N TYR A 272 -15.52 -3.61 2.06
CA TYR A 272 -14.19 -4.04 2.48
C TYR A 272 -13.18 -3.94 1.33
N GLY A 273 -13.51 -4.44 0.14
CA GLY A 273 -12.66 -4.32 -1.04
C GLY A 273 -12.34 -2.87 -1.41
N ALA A 274 -13.35 -2.00 -1.42
CA ALA A 274 -13.17 -0.57 -1.67
C ALA A 274 -12.26 0.10 -0.63
N SER A 275 -12.42 -0.30 0.64
CA SER A 275 -11.59 0.15 1.75
C SER A 275 -10.14 -0.31 1.62
N GLN A 276 -9.90 -1.56 1.23
CA GLN A 276 -8.56 -2.08 0.97
C GLN A 276 -7.86 -1.29 -0.14
N GLU A 277 -8.50 -1.10 -1.29
CA GLU A 277 -7.87 -0.42 -2.44
C GLU A 277 -7.43 1.02 -2.12
N VAL A 278 -8.29 1.82 -1.46
CA VAL A 278 -7.93 3.22 -1.15
C VAL A 278 -6.84 3.33 -0.09
N THR A 279 -6.72 2.34 0.79
CA THR A 279 -5.83 2.38 1.97
C THR A 279 -4.36 2.46 1.58
N TYR A 280 -3.95 1.77 0.51
CA TYR A 280 -2.54 1.69 0.12
C TYR A 280 -2.05 2.87 -0.74
N LEU A 281 -2.96 3.68 -1.31
CA LEU A 281 -2.60 4.78 -2.20
C LEU A 281 -1.61 5.76 -1.55
N LYS A 282 -1.84 6.12 -0.29
CA LYS A 282 -0.99 7.06 0.43
C LYS A 282 0.41 6.51 0.66
N THR A 283 0.52 5.27 1.12
CA THR A 283 1.82 4.63 1.34
C THR A 283 2.58 4.50 0.03
N LEU A 284 1.88 4.15 -1.06
CA LEU A 284 2.46 4.08 -2.40
C LEU A 284 2.97 5.45 -2.86
N LYS A 285 2.21 6.52 -2.62
CA LYS A 285 2.63 7.90 -2.89
C LYS A 285 3.88 8.27 -2.10
N ASP A 286 3.91 8.02 -0.80
CA ASP A 286 5.08 8.33 0.04
C ASP A 286 6.34 7.58 -0.46
N LYS A 287 6.20 6.30 -0.83
CA LYS A 287 7.29 5.50 -1.41
C LYS A 287 7.78 6.06 -2.75
N MET A 288 6.87 6.31 -3.67
CA MET A 288 7.20 6.82 -5.01
C MET A 288 7.75 8.25 -4.99
N GLU A 289 7.25 9.10 -4.09
CA GLU A 289 7.76 10.45 -3.92
C GLU A 289 9.21 10.44 -3.43
N ASN A 290 9.55 9.57 -2.48
CA ASN A 290 10.94 9.36 -2.10
C ASN A 290 11.77 8.96 -3.31
N MET A 291 11.31 7.97 -4.09
CA MET A 291 12.01 7.52 -5.30
C MET A 291 12.20 8.61 -6.36
N LEU A 292 11.23 9.51 -6.50
CA LEU A 292 11.35 10.66 -7.41
C LEU A 292 12.44 11.63 -6.96
N LEU A 293 12.65 11.74 -5.65
CA LEU A 293 13.58 12.66 -4.98
C LEU A 293 14.91 12.00 -4.57
N ASP A 294 15.13 10.71 -4.85
CA ASP A 294 16.32 9.95 -4.41
C ASP A 294 17.63 10.68 -4.75
N GLN A 295 17.78 11.20 -5.97
CA GLN A 295 18.98 11.95 -6.38
C GLN A 295 19.22 13.21 -5.54
N VAL A 296 18.15 13.88 -5.12
CA VAL A 296 18.23 15.05 -4.23
C VAL A 296 18.73 14.62 -2.86
N TYR A 297 18.16 13.54 -2.30
CA TYR A 297 18.57 13.01 -1.00
C TYR A 297 20.02 12.52 -1.01
N GLU A 298 20.44 11.76 -2.03
CA GLU A 298 21.84 11.35 -2.20
C GLU A 298 22.80 12.55 -2.24
N THR A 299 22.39 13.63 -2.90
CA THR A 299 23.18 14.86 -3.00
C THR A 299 23.27 15.56 -1.65
N MET A 300 22.16 15.66 -0.92
CA MET A 300 22.12 16.23 0.43
C MET A 300 23.01 15.46 1.40
N GLU A 301 23.00 14.13 1.34
CA GLU A 301 23.88 13.28 2.14
C GLU A 301 25.34 13.55 1.82
N LYS A 302 25.73 13.56 0.54
CA LYS A 302 27.11 13.85 0.11
C LYS A 302 27.60 15.19 0.64
N ILE A 303 26.79 16.24 0.52
CA ILE A 303 27.14 17.59 1.02
C ILE A 303 27.32 17.58 2.54
N THR A 304 26.42 16.92 3.27
CA THR A 304 26.48 16.84 4.73
C THR A 304 27.76 16.13 5.19
N HIS A 305 28.13 15.03 4.54
CA HIS A 305 29.36 14.30 4.84
C HIS A 305 30.62 15.11 4.50
N CYS A 306 30.63 15.87 3.40
CA CYS A 306 31.73 16.76 3.04
C CYS A 306 31.92 17.92 4.05
N ASN A 307 30.82 18.49 4.56
CA ASN A 307 30.88 19.60 5.51
C ASN A 307 31.31 19.17 6.93
N CYS A 308 31.08 17.91 7.31
CA CYS A 308 31.58 17.35 8.58
C CYS A 308 33.10 17.08 8.57
N GLN A 309 33.78 17.19 7.41
CA GLN A 309 35.22 16.98 7.28
C GLN A 309 36.04 18.29 7.25
N LEU A 310 35.39 19.46 7.39
CA LEU A 310 36.11 20.72 7.53
C LEU A 310 36.59 20.89 8.97
N PRO A 311 37.90 21.00 9.24
CA PRO A 311 38.38 21.28 10.59
C PRO A 311 37.96 22.69 11.00
N TYR A 312 37.13 22.77 12.03
CA TYR A 312 37.12 23.94 12.91
C TYR A 312 38.50 24.00 13.55
N ASP A 313 39.44 24.75 12.95
CA ASP A 313 40.55 25.40 13.64
C ASP A 313 41.44 26.14 12.64
N LYS A 314 41.35 27.47 12.63
CA LYS A 314 42.46 28.42 12.76
C LYS A 314 41.89 29.80 13.09
N VAL A 315 41.64 30.05 14.37
CA VAL A 315 41.70 31.43 14.89
C VAL A 315 43.19 31.79 14.91
N PRO A 316 43.66 32.82 14.19
CA PRO A 316 45.08 33.19 14.23
C PRO A 316 45.39 33.86 15.58
N GLU A 317 46.06 33.11 16.46
CA GLU A 317 46.81 33.69 17.58
C GLU A 317 48.09 34.36 17.04
N GLY A 318 48.30 35.62 17.44
CA GLY A 318 49.65 36.19 17.55
C GLY A 318 50.14 37.05 16.38
N ALA A 319 49.78 38.34 16.40
CA ALA A 319 50.61 39.40 15.82
C ALA A 319 50.48 40.69 16.65
N GLY A 320 51.11 40.70 17.83
CA GLY A 320 51.60 41.88 18.52
C GLY A 320 52.84 41.40 19.28
N GLY A 321 54.07 41.82 18.98
CA GLY A 321 54.52 43.15 18.59
C GLY A 321 55.30 43.71 19.76
N SER A 322 56.55 43.27 19.92
CA SER A 322 57.50 43.84 20.89
C SER A 322 58.89 43.94 20.26
N THR A 323 59.35 45.20 20.29
CA THR A 323 60.67 45.80 19.95
C THR A 323 61.10 45.83 18.50
#